data_AF-A0A1V9XB42-F1
#
_entry.id   AF-A0A1V9XB42-F1
#
_cell.length_a   1.000
_cell.length_b   1.000
_cell.length_c   1.000
_cell.angle_alpha   90.00
_cell.angle_beta   90.00
_cell.angle_gamma   90.00
#
_symmetry.space_group_name_H-M   'P 1'
#
loop_
_entity.id
_entity.type
_entity.pdbx_description
1 polymer ?
#
loop_
_entity_poly.entity_id
_entity_poly.type
_entity_poly.pdbx_seq_one_letter_code
_entity_poly.pdbx_strand_id
1 'polypeptide(L)'
;GHREASTTGGSKHVCNFCGYSTVYKHVLTHHIRTHTGEKPFKCDFCDYRATQRSNLRKHMDRHLMPVVQQYAAIANQAAHAFHSSLQPE
;
A
#
# COMPACT_ATOMS: atom_id res chain seq x y z
N GLY A 1 -31.99 -8.95 10.25
CA GLY A 1 -31.24 -9.54 9.13
C GLY A 1 -29.77 -9.57 9.49
N HIS A 2 -29.18 -10.76 9.56
CA HIS A 2 -27.77 -10.94 9.26
C HIS A 2 -27.67 -12.28 8.53
N ARG A 3 -27.42 -12.16 7.23
CA ARG A 3 -27.27 -13.27 6.30
C ARG A 3 -25.95 -13.95 6.61
N GLU A 4 -25.97 -15.02 7.40
CA GLU A 4 -24.82 -15.92 7.49
C GLU A 4 -24.73 -16.69 6.18
N ALA A 5 -24.03 -16.10 5.22
CA ALA A 5 -23.65 -16.78 4.00
C ALA A 5 -22.67 -17.90 4.36
N SER A 6 -23.19 -19.12 4.30
CA SER A 6 -22.47 -20.38 4.24
C SER A 6 -21.28 -20.31 3.28
N THR A 7 -20.09 -20.79 3.67
CA THR A 7 -19.45 -21.98 3.06
C THR A 7 -18.02 -22.22 3.58
N THR A 8 -17.69 -23.51 3.64
CA THR A 8 -16.38 -24.15 3.88
C THR A 8 -16.02 -24.40 5.33
N GLY A 9 -16.12 -25.68 5.74
CA GLY A 9 -15.59 -26.22 6.99
C GLY A 9 -14.05 -26.25 7.02
N GLY A 10 -13.43 -25.08 6.93
CA GLY A 10 -12.03 -24.87 7.26
C GLY A 10 -11.93 -24.34 8.68
N SER A 11 -11.04 -24.91 9.50
CA SER A 11 -10.78 -24.43 10.86
C SER A 11 -10.48 -22.93 10.85
N LYS A 12 -11.32 -22.13 11.52
CA LYS A 12 -11.09 -20.69 11.66
C LYS A 12 -9.86 -20.45 12.53
N HIS A 13 -9.02 -19.52 12.13
CA HIS A 13 -7.95 -18.99 12.95
C HIS A 13 -8.51 -17.84 13.80
N VAL A 14 -8.40 -17.97 15.12
CA VAL A 14 -8.99 -17.04 16.09
C VAL A 14 -7.90 -16.20 16.74
N CYS A 15 -8.18 -14.93 16.99
CA CYS A 15 -7.30 -14.05 17.73
C CYS A 15 -7.34 -14.37 19.23
N ASN A 16 -6.17 -14.37 19.87
CA ASN A 16 -6.07 -14.63 21.31
C ASN A 16 -6.27 -13.36 22.15
N PHE A 17 -6.27 -12.18 21.52
CA PHE A 17 -6.46 -10.89 22.20
C PHE A 17 -7.91 -10.39 22.10
N CYS A 18 -8.68 -10.88 21.12
CA CYS A 18 -10.07 -10.48 20.92
C CYS A 18 -10.86 -11.57 20.18
N GLY A 19 -12.19 -11.45 20.09
CA GLY A 19 -13.06 -12.43 19.39
C GLY A 19 -12.96 -12.46 17.86
N TYR A 20 -11.98 -11.76 17.25
CA TYR A 20 -11.83 -11.74 15.80
C TYR A 20 -11.41 -13.13 15.27
N SER A 21 -12.04 -13.59 14.19
CA SER A 21 -11.69 -14.85 13.53
C SER A 21 -11.70 -14.73 12.02
N THR A 22 -10.84 -15.51 11.37
CA THR A 22 -10.68 -15.54 9.91
C THR A 22 -10.27 -16.93 9.46
N VAL A 23 -10.64 -17.33 8.25
CA VAL A 23 -10.23 -18.62 7.67
C VAL A 23 -8.77 -18.61 7.20
N TYR A 24 -8.15 -17.43 7.10
CA TYR A 24 -6.79 -17.29 6.57
C TYR A 24 -5.78 -16.95 7.67
N LYS A 25 -4.79 -17.82 7.88
CA LYS A 25 -3.72 -17.62 8.87
C LYS A 25 -2.99 -16.28 8.71
N HIS A 26 -2.66 -15.88 7.48
CA HIS A 26 -1.94 -14.63 7.22
C HIS A 26 -2.75 -13.39 7.63
N VAL A 27 -4.08 -13.43 7.47
CA VAL A 27 -4.98 -12.36 7.91
C VAL A 27 -4.97 -12.28 9.44
N LEU A 28 -4.97 -13.43 10.13
CA LEU A 28 -4.85 -13.45 11.58
C LEU A 28 -3.49 -12.89 12.05
N THR A 29 -2.38 -13.29 11.42
CA THR A 29 -1.06 -12.75 11.75
C THR A 29 -1.01 -11.23 11.55
N HIS A 30 -1.57 -10.70 10.47
CA HIS A 30 -1.66 -9.26 10.24
C HIS A 30 -2.52 -8.57 11.29
N HIS A 31 -3.63 -9.19 11.68
CA HIS A 31 -4.49 -8.71 12.75
C HIS A 31 -3.77 -8.68 14.10
N ILE A 32 -3.00 -9.71 14.46
CA ILE A 32 -2.26 -9.75 15.74
C ILE A 32 -1.30 -8.55 15.88
N ARG A 33 -0.72 -8.07 14.77
CA ARG A 33 0.13 -6.87 14.79
C ARG A 33 -0.59 -5.60 15.25
N THR A 34 -1.92 -5.54 15.20
CA THR A 34 -2.67 -4.39 15.74
C THR A 34 -2.70 -4.39 17.26
N HIS A 35 -2.53 -5.55 17.90
CA HIS A 35 -2.44 -5.68 19.36
C HIS A 35 -1.00 -5.47 19.84
N THR A 36 -0.03 -6.07 19.15
CA THR A 36 1.38 -6.01 19.56
C THR A 36 2.06 -4.70 19.17
N GLY A 37 1.48 -3.94 18.23
CA GLY A 37 2.10 -2.75 17.66
C GLY A 37 3.33 -3.04 16.79
N GLU A 38 3.57 -4.31 16.44
CA GLU A 38 4.72 -4.72 15.62
C GLU A 38 4.64 -4.11 14.22
N LYS A 39 5.67 -3.35 13.84
CA LYS A 39 5.81 -2.71 12.52
C LYS A 39 7.06 -3.23 11.81
N PRO A 40 7.00 -4.41 11.18
CA PRO A 40 8.18 -5.04 10.59
C PRO A 40 8.68 -4.33 9.33
N PHE A 41 7.82 -3.55 8.65
CA PHE A 41 8.18 -2.89 7.41
C PHE A 41 8.71 -1.48 7.69
N LYS A 42 10.02 -1.28 7.56
CA LYS A 42 10.67 0.03 7.74
C LYS A 42 10.78 0.78 6.41
N CYS A 43 10.69 2.10 6.46
CA CYS A 43 11.03 2.97 5.34
C CYS A 43 12.55 3.20 5.27
N ASP A 44 13.11 3.17 4.06
CA ASP A 44 14.54 3.40 3.84
C ASP A 44 14.90 4.89 3.85
N PHE A 45 13.91 5.77 3.64
CA PHE A 45 14.11 7.22 3.53
C PHE A 45 13.74 7.99 4.81
N CYS A 46 13.05 7.37 5.77
CA CYS A 46 12.69 8.00 7.05
C CYS A 46 12.37 6.95 8.13
N ASP A 47 12.05 7.40 9.35
CA ASP A 47 11.74 6.53 10.49
C ASP A 47 10.32 5.93 10.46
N TYR A 48 9.57 6.13 9.37
CA TYR A 48 8.24 5.54 9.24
C TYR A 48 8.32 4.01 9.19
N ARG A 49 7.44 3.36 9.95
CA ARG A 49 7.28 1.90 9.95
C ARG A 49 5.82 1.53 9.77
N ALA A 50 5.56 0.50 8.98
CA ALA A 50 4.24 -0.03 8.69
C ALA A 50 4.06 -1.44 9.23
N THR A 51 2.80 -1.77 9.56
CA THR A 51 2.36 -3.12 9.95
C THR A 51 2.15 -4.04 8.74
N GLN A 52 1.97 -3.46 7.54
CA GLN A 52 1.71 -4.15 6.28
C GLN A 52 2.54 -3.56 5.13
N ARG A 53 2.91 -4.42 4.18
CA ARG A 53 3.70 -4.04 2.99
C ARG A 53 2.97 -3.06 2.07
N SER A 54 1.65 -3.21 1.92
CA SER A 54 0.81 -2.30 1.12
C SER A 54 0.85 -0.86 1.66
N ASN A 55 0.85 -0.71 2.99
CA ASN A 55 0.95 0.60 3.64
C ASN A 55 2.33 1.22 3.43
N LEU A 56 3.41 0.42 3.51
CA LEU A 56 4.75 0.89 3.18
C LEU A 56 4.84 1.36 1.72
N ARG A 57 4.28 0.60 0.77
CA ARG A 57 4.24 0.99 -0.66
C ARG A 57 3.60 2.36 -0.85
N LYS A 58 2.38 2.57 -0.33
CA LYS A 58 1.68 3.85 -0.39
C LYS A 58 2.44 4.99 0.27
N HIS A 59 3.20 4.68 1.32
CA HIS A 59 4.08 5.66 1.95
C HIS A 59 5.28 6.01 1.06
N MET A 60 5.89 5.03 0.40
CA MET A 60 7.01 5.24 -0.53
C MET A 60 6.63 6.13 -1.70
N ASP A 61 5.37 6.06 -2.15
CA ASP A 61 4.85 6.97 -3.15
C ASP A 61 5.13 8.43 -2.76
N ARG A 62 4.96 8.83 -1.50
CA ARG A 62 5.29 10.20 -1.06
C ARG A 62 6.78 10.56 -1.18
N HIS A 63 7.68 9.60 -1.03
CA HIS A 63 9.12 9.83 -1.22
C HIS A 63 9.49 9.88 -2.71
N LEU A 64 8.78 9.14 -3.55
CA LEU A 64 9.07 9.00 -4.98
C LEU A 64 8.24 9.95 -5.87
N MET A 65 7.13 10.52 -5.36
CA MET A 65 6.28 11.48 -6.07
C MET A 65 7.06 12.70 -6.58
N PRO A 66 8.02 13.30 -5.84
CA PRO A 66 8.83 14.41 -6.37
C PRO A 66 9.64 14.00 -7.60
N VAL A 67 10.13 12.75 -7.61
CA VAL A 67 10.95 12.19 -8.68
C VAL A 67 10.09 11.91 -9.92
N VAL A 68 8.95 11.24 -9.75
CA VAL A 68 8.03 10.92 -10.87
C VAL A 68 7.45 12.18 -11.51
N GLN A 69 7.11 13.21 -10.71
CA GLN A 69 6.63 14.50 -11.23
C GLN A 69 7.71 15.23 -12.04
N GLN A 70 8.97 15.19 -11.58
CA GLN A 70 10.09 15.77 -12.32
C GLN A 70 10.30 15.07 -13.67
N TYR A 71 10.25 13.73 -13.71
CA TYR A 71 10.36 12.99 -14.97
C TYR A 71 9.21 13.30 -15.95
N ALA A 72 7.97 13.43 -15.46
CA ALA A 72 6.83 13.79 -16.29
C ALA A 72 6.94 15.23 -16.85
N ALA A 73 7.45 16.17 -16.06
CA ALA A 73 7.66 17.54 -16.51
C ALA A 73 8.71 17.63 -17.64
N ILE A 74 9.80 16.87 -17.55
CA ILE A 74 10.83 16.81 -18.60
C ILE A 74 10.24 16.24 -19.90
N ALA A 75 9.43 15.19 -19.83
CA ALA A 75 8.77 14.60 -21.00
C ALA A 75 7.82 15.59 -21.69
N ASN A 76 7.03 16.36 -20.92
CA ASN A 76 6.11 17.35 -21.46
C ASN A 76 6.85 18.56 -22.07
N GLN A 77 7.97 18.98 -21.48
CA GLN A 77 8.82 20.05 -22.03
C GLN A 77 9.40 19.66 -23.40
N ALA A 78 9.86 18.41 -23.55
CA ALA A 78 10.37 17.90 -24.83
C ALA A 78 9.29 17.89 -25.92
N ALA A 79 8.05 17.54 -25.56
CA ALA A 79 6.91 17.55 -26.49
C ALA A 79 6.55 18.99 -26.94
N HIS A 80 6.54 19.96 -26.01
CA HIS A 80 6.30 21.37 -26.34
C HIS A 80 7.37 21.94 -27.27
N ALA A 81 8.64 21.69 -26.98
CA ALA A 81 9.76 22.17 -27.80
C ALA A 81 9.70 21.63 -29.24
N PHE A 82 9.27 20.38 -29.42
CA PHE A 82 9.09 19.77 -30.73
C PHE A 82 7.93 20.40 -31.52
N HIS A 83 6.79 20.66 -30.86
CA HIS A 83 5.65 21.33 -31.50
C HIS A 83 5.96 22.78 -31.90
N SER A 84 6.62 23.55 -31.03
CA SER A 84 7.00 24.94 -31.33
C SER A 84 8.05 25.07 -32.43
N SER A 85 8.85 24.03 -32.69
CA SER A 85 9.85 24.05 -33.77
C SER A 85 9.28 23.72 -35.15
N LEU A 86 8.03 23.23 -35.23
CA LEU A 86 7.39 22.76 -36.47
C LEU A 86 6.32 23.69 -37.02
N GLN A 87 5.99 24.79 -36.33
CA GLN A 87 5.15 25.85 -36.88
C GLN A 87 6.01 27.02 -37.36
N PRO A 88 6.33 27.11 -38.66
CA PRO A 88 6.74 28.39 -39.24
C PRO A 88 5.52 29.32 -39.27
N GLU A 89 5.66 30.51 -38.71
CA GLU A 89 4.68 31.61 -38.77
C GLU A 89 4.39 32.02 -40.23
#